data_AF-A0A2Z7ACB3-F1
#
_entry.id   AF-A0A2Z7ACB3-F1
#
_cell.length_a   1.000
_cell.length_b   1.000
_cell.length_c   1.000
_cell.angle_alpha   90.00
_cell.angle_beta   90.00
_cell.angle_gamma   90.00
#
_symmetry.space_group_name_H-M   'P 1'
#
loop_
_entity.id
_entity.type
_entity.pdbx_description
1 polymer ?
#
loop_
_entity_poly.entity_id
_entity_poly.type
_entity_poly.pdbx_seq_one_letter_code
_entity_poly.pdbx_strand_id
1 'polypeptide(L)' 'MSTSIVLQRVFESTFVDRMSIVKERFSKKYRHPSLDSKLTLKRLNAEARCMTKARKLGVSTPVLYDVDPILNT' A
#
# COMPACT_ATOMS: atom_id res chain seq x y z
N MET A 1 2.94 -20.49 1.47
CA MET A 1 1.66 -20.73 0.80
C MET A 1 0.86 -19.43 0.82
N SER A 2 0.78 -18.71 -0.31
CA SER A 2 0.07 -17.43 -0.39
C SER A 2 -1.39 -17.71 -0.73
N THR A 3 -2.29 -17.54 0.23
CA THR A 3 -3.73 -17.65 0.04
C THR A 3 -4.21 -16.49 -0.82
N SER A 4 -4.45 -16.76 -2.11
CA SER A 4 -4.93 -15.82 -3.14
C SER A 4 -6.36 -15.27 -2.91
N ILE A 5 -6.87 -15.29 -1.68
CA ILE A 5 -8.18 -14.74 -1.29
C ILE A 5 -8.05 -13.30 -0.73
N VAL A 6 -6.83 -12.81 -0.45
CA VAL A 6 -6.65 -11.48 0.14
C VAL A 6 -6.77 -10.38 -0.93
N LEU A 7 -7.57 -9.35 -0.64
CA LEU A 7 -7.82 -8.21 -1.54
C LEU A 7 -6.55 -7.42 -1.90
N GLN A 8 -5.44 -7.62 -1.18
CA GLN A 8 -4.15 -6.95 -1.30
C GLN A 8 -3.02 -7.94 -0.98
N ARG A 9 -1.82 -7.73 -1.53
CA ARG A 9 -0.65 -8.57 -1.25
C ARG A 9 0.20 -7.89 -0.18
N VAL A 10 0.67 -8.68 0.79
CA VAL A 10 1.51 -8.21 1.89
C VAL A 10 2.73 -9.10 1.95
N PHE A 11 3.91 -8.49 2.01
CA PHE A 11 5.19 -9.17 2.03
C PHE A 11 6.04 -8.65 3.18
N GLU A 12 6.84 -9.55 3.77
CA GLU A 12 7.91 -9.16 4.68
C GLU A 12 9.15 -8.79 3.87
N SER A 13 9.88 -7.78 4.32
CA SER A 13 11.08 -7.26 3.66
C SER A 13 11.98 -6.53 4.64
N THR A 14 13.18 -6.18 4.20
CA THR A 14 14.08 -5.29 4.93
C THR A 14 14.24 -3.98 4.18
N PHE A 15 14.04 -2.85 4.87
CA PHE A 15 14.23 -1.50 4.34
C PHE A 15 15.25 -0.76 5.21
N VAL A 16 16.41 -0.40 4.63
CA VAL A 16 17.52 0.27 5.33
C VAL A 16 17.85 -0.43 6.65
N ASP A 17 18.14 -1.74 6.56
CA ASP A 17 18.47 -2.63 7.68
C ASP A 17 17.39 -2.77 8.77
N ARG A 18 16.14 -2.39 8.47
CA ARG A 18 15.00 -2.56 9.37
C ARG A 18 13.99 -3.54 8.79
N MET A 19 13.44 -4.39 9.65
CA MET A 19 12.30 -5.22 9.28
C MET A 19 11.11 -4.33 8.90
N SER A 20 10.50 -4.63 7.76
CA SER A 20 9.49 -3.80 7.14
C SER A 20 8.48 -4.65 6.37
N ILE A 21 7.30 -4.09 6.15
CA ILE A 21 6.19 -4.75 5.47
C ILE A 21 5.90 -3.98 4.19
N VAL A 22 5.89 -4.67 3.05
CA VAL A 22 5.46 -4.13 1.77
C VAL A 22 4.02 -4.50 1.53
N LYS A 23 3.18 -3.49 1.24
CA LYS A 23 1.77 -3.68 0.93
C LYS A 23 1.50 -3.26 -0.50
N GLU A 24 1.22 -4.24 -1.36
CA GLU A 24 1.03 -4.04 -2.79
C GLU A 24 -0.46 -4.06 -3.16
N ARG A 25 -0.87 -3.09 -3.99
CA ARG A 25 -2.20 -3.01 -4.62
C ARG A 25 -2.08 -3.43 -6.08
N PHE A 26 -2.59 -4.62 -6.41
CA PHE A 26 -2.62 -5.13 -7.78
C PHE A 26 -3.92 -4.77 -8.51
N SER A 27 -3.84 -4.75 -9.84
CA SER A 27 -4.98 -4.44 -10.70
C SER A 27 -6.10 -5.48 -10.57
N LYS A 28 -7.35 -5.03 -10.58
CA LYS A 28 -8.51 -5.91 -10.55
C LYS A 28 -9.11 -6.05 -11.95
N LYS A 29 -9.10 -7.27 -12.48
CA LYS A 29 -9.59 -7.60 -13.84
C LYS A 29 -11.05 -7.21 -14.12
N TYR A 30 -11.87 -7.07 -13.09
CA TYR A 30 -13.28 -6.67 -13.22
C TYR A 30 -13.47 -5.16 -13.42
N ARG A 31 -12.43 -4.33 -13.26
CA ARG A 31 -12.52 -2.87 -13.38
C ARG A 31 -11.98 -2.40 -14.72
N HIS A 32 -12.56 -1.32 -15.24
CA HIS A 32 -11.99 -0.62 -16.39
C HIS A 32 -10.59 -0.08 -16.04
N PRO A 33 -9.56 -0.22 -16.92
CA PRO A 33 -8.18 0.14 -16.60
C PRO A 33 -8.01 1.58 -16.09
N SER A 34 -8.65 2.56 -16.74
CA SER A 34 -8.56 3.97 -16.32
C SER A 34 -9.19 4.22 -14.93
N LEU A 35 -10.26 3.49 -14.59
CA LEU A 35 -10.90 3.57 -13.29
C LEU A 35 -10.02 2.92 -12.21
N ASP A 36 -9.44 1.77 -12.53
CA ASP A 36 -8.59 1.02 -11.61
C ASP A 36 -7.33 1.81 -11.23
N SER A 37 -6.62 2.38 -12.21
CA SER A 37 -5.44 3.22 -11.94
C SER A 37 -5.80 4.43 -11.07
N LYS A 38 -6.90 5.13 -11.39
CA LYS A 38 -7.35 6.30 -10.61
C LYS A 38 -7.76 5.92 -9.18
N LEU A 39 -8.44 4.79 -9.02
CA LEU A 39 -8.88 4.30 -7.71
C LEU A 39 -7.69 3.84 -6.87
N THR A 40 -6.75 3.10 -7.46
CA THR A 40 -5.57 2.60 -6.78
C THR A 40 -4.69 3.74 -6.30
N LEU A 41 -4.40 4.73 -7.17
CA LEU A 41 -3.63 5.91 -6.80
C LEU A 41 -4.30 6.72 -5.69
N LYS A 42 -5.61 7.00 -5.81
CA LYS A 42 -6.35 7.73 -4.77
C LYS A 42 -6.30 7.01 -3.42
N ARG A 43 -6.47 5.69 -3.41
CA ARG A 43 -6.47 4.88 -2.18
C ARG A 43 -5.07 4.80 -1.57
N LEU A 44 -4.03 4.65 -2.38
CA LEU A 44 -2.63 4.67 -1.93
C LEU A 44 -2.31 6.01 -1.24
N ASN A 45 -2.61 7.12 -1.90
CA ASN A 45 -2.39 8.46 -1.37
C ASN A 45 -3.20 8.71 -0.09
N ALA A 46 -4.46 8.27 -0.04
CA ALA A 46 -5.28 8.39 1.16
C ALA A 46 -4.68 7.60 2.34
N GLU A 47 -4.26 6.36 2.12
CA GLU A 47 -3.66 5.50 3.14
C GLU A 47 -2.35 6.10 3.68
N ALA A 48 -1.43 6.49 2.79
CA ALA A 48 -0.17 7.12 3.15
C ALA A 48 -0.36 8.42 3.96
N ARG A 49 -1.28 9.29 3.51
CA ARG A 49 -1.59 10.55 4.20
C ARG A 49 -2.23 10.30 5.56
N CYS A 50 -3.19 9.39 5.65
CA CYS A 50 -3.86 9.06 6.90
C CYS A 50 -2.88 8.48 7.93
N MET A 51 -2.01 7.53 7.54
CA MET A 51 -1.02 6.96 8.46
C MET A 51 -0.03 8.01 8.95
N THR A 52 0.50 8.84 8.04
CA THR A 52 1.44 9.91 8.40
C THR A 52 0.79 10.93 9.33
N LYS A 53 -0.46 11.33 9.06
CA LYS A 53 -1.19 12.28 9.89
C LYS A 53 -1.50 11.69 11.27
N ALA A 54 -1.98 10.45 11.33
CA ALA A 54 -2.29 9.78 12.59
C ALA A 54 -1.05 9.66 13.49
N ARG A 55 0.11 9.27 12.92
CA ARG A 55 1.39 9.27 13.64
C ARG A 55 1.75 10.64 14.21
N LYS A 56 1.65 11.70 13.40
CA LYS A 56 1.96 13.07 13.82
C LYS A 56 1.08 13.53 14.99
N LEU A 57 -0.13 12.99 15.10
CA LEU A 57 -1.06 13.26 16.20
C LEU A 57 -0.85 12.34 17.42
N GLY A 58 0.19 11.50 17.44
CA GLY A 58 0.50 10.60 18.54
C GLY A 58 -0.25 9.26 18.52
N VAL A 59 -0.98 8.94 17.46
CA VAL A 59 -1.64 7.63 17.32
C VAL A 59 -0.59 6.56 16.99
N SER A 60 -0.62 5.47 17.75
CA SER A 60 0.22 4.29 17.50
C SER A 60 -0.13 3.64 16.17
N THR A 61 0.63 4.02 15.14
CA THR A 61 0.55 3.49 13.77
C THR A 61 1.89 2.85 13.42
N PRO A 62 2.05 2.15 12.29
CA PRO A 62 3.34 1.72 11.75
C PRO A 62 4.05 2.86 11.00
N VAL A 63 5.39 2.87 10.96
CA VAL A 63 6.16 3.93 10.29
C VAL A 63 6.06 3.69 8.80
N LEU A 64 5.70 4.72 8.04
CA LEU A 64 5.69 4.66 6.60
C LEU A 64 7.09 5.04 6.10
N TYR A 65 7.81 4.07 5.54
CA TYR A 65 9.17 4.29 5.05
C TYR A 65 9.18 4.88 3.64
N ASP A 66 8.39 4.31 2.74
CA ASP A 66 8.34 4.72 1.34
C ASP A 66 6.95 4.45 0.75
N VAL A 67 6.61 5.16 -0.33
CA VAL A 67 5.36 5.03 -1.09
C VAL A 67 5.66 5.14 -2.57
N ASP A 68 5.51 4.04 -3.29
CA ASP A 68 5.62 4.02 -4.74
C ASP A 68 4.22 4.17 -5.40
N PRO A 69 3.95 5.28 -6.12
CA PRO A 69 2.70 5.45 -6.86
C PRO A 69 2.66 4.70 -8.20
N ILE A 70 3.78 4.14 -8.64
CA ILE A 70 3.90 3.45 -9.92
C ILE A 70 3.36 2.02 -9.76
N LEU A 71 2.43 1.65 -10.65
CA LEU A 71 1.97 0.27 -10.75
C LEU A 71 3.02 -0.54 -11.50
N ASN A 72 3.79 -1.36 -10.79
CA ASN A 72 4.57 -2.43 -11.42
C ASN A 72 3.58 -3.37 -12.11
N THR A 73 3.53 -3.29 -13.44
CA THR A 73 2.66 -4.08 -14.32
C THR A 73 3.27 -5.44 -14.59
#